data_AF-F2TU75-F1
#
_entry.id   AF-F2TU75-F1
#
_cell.length_a   1.000
_cell.length_b   1.000
_cell.length_c   1.000
_cell.angle_alpha   90.00
_cell.angle_beta   90.00
_cell.angle_gamma   90.00
#
_symmetry.space_group_name_H-M   'P 1'
#
loop_
_entity.id
_entity.type
_entity.pdbx_description
1 polymer ?
#
loop_
_entity_poly.entity_id
_entity_poly.type
_entity_poly.pdbx_seq_one_letter_code
_entity_poly.pdbx_strand_id
1 'polypeptide(L)'
;MNRLFGTKTSAPRPTLDSAISNVDNRVASIDVKLAALNAELSSYQSRMAKMRDGPGKNAMRQKALKVLQRRKQYEAQRDQLSQQSWNMEQAGMMQDNLKNVMTTVDAMKTTTKTLKQQYGKVDIDQIERMQDEMQDLMEIGNEIQESISRAYDVPEDVDEAELDAELEALGEESMFENVLGEDAMPAFLQDEVGPPQFVDEPPEEGKVKEAAG
;
A
#
# COMPACT_ATOMS: atom_id res chain seq x y z
N MET A 1 5.76 -11.45 49.42
CA MET A 1 5.29 -12.61 48.64
C MET A 1 5.65 -12.40 47.17
N ASN A 2 6.18 -13.46 46.56
CA ASN A 2 6.25 -13.81 45.14
C ASN A 2 6.90 -12.86 44.14
N ARG A 3 8.23 -12.99 44.04
CA ARG A 3 8.99 -12.85 42.80
C ARG A 3 8.94 -14.22 42.10
N LEU A 4 7.98 -14.41 41.19
CA LEU A 4 7.87 -15.60 40.34
C LEU A 4 7.89 -15.11 38.90
N PHE A 5 8.80 -15.65 38.08
CA PHE A 5 9.10 -15.26 36.68
C PHE A 5 10.23 -14.24 36.51
N GLY A 6 11.45 -14.75 36.66
CA GLY A 6 12.61 -14.21 35.98
C GLY A 6 12.51 -14.47 34.49
N THR A 7 12.61 -13.41 33.69
CA THR A 7 13.78 -13.14 32.85
C THR A 7 13.89 -11.62 32.75
N LYS A 8 15.07 -11.06 33.05
CA LYS A 8 15.38 -9.73 32.52
C LYS A 8 15.54 -9.95 31.02
N THR A 9 14.46 -9.77 30.26
CA THR A 9 14.57 -9.64 28.80
C THR A 9 15.52 -8.48 28.56
N SER A 10 16.75 -8.81 28.16
CA SER A 10 17.75 -7.89 27.64
C SER A 10 17.42 -7.50 26.20
N ALA A 11 16.17 -7.69 25.75
CA ALA A 11 15.75 -7.14 24.49
C ALA A 11 15.70 -5.62 24.65
N PRO A 12 16.26 -4.87 23.69
CA PRO A 12 16.06 -3.44 23.62
C PRO A 12 14.56 -3.14 23.73
N ARG A 13 14.21 -2.07 24.46
CA ARG A 13 12.81 -1.60 24.43
C ARG A 13 12.45 -1.32 22.97
N PRO A 14 11.25 -1.72 22.51
CA PRO A 14 10.83 -1.46 21.14
C PRO A 14 11.03 0.02 20.82
N THR A 15 11.81 0.31 19.79
CA THR A 15 11.92 1.65 19.23
C THR A 15 10.80 1.86 18.23
N LEU A 16 10.46 3.11 17.97
CA LEU A 16 9.52 3.48 16.92
C LEU A 16 9.91 2.83 15.57
N ASP A 17 11.20 2.91 15.21
CA ASP A 17 11.73 2.29 13.97
C ASP A 17 11.51 0.77 13.92
N SER A 18 11.71 0.09 15.06
CA SER A 18 11.48 -1.36 15.15
C SER A 18 10.00 -1.71 15.06
N ALA A 19 9.11 -0.83 15.57
CA ALA A 19 7.67 -1.01 15.48
C ALA A 19 7.17 -0.80 14.04
N ILE A 20 7.62 0.26 13.37
CA ILE A 20 7.37 0.53 11.93
C ILE A 20 7.82 -0.67 11.09
N SER A 21 9.07 -1.11 11.26
CA SER A 21 9.61 -2.27 10.52
C SER A 21 8.78 -3.54 10.73
N ASN A 22 8.27 -3.79 11.94
CA ASN A 22 7.42 -4.95 12.22
C ASN A 22 6.05 -4.84 11.54
N VAL A 23 5.46 -3.64 11.50
CA VAL A 23 4.21 -3.39 10.79
C VAL A 23 4.39 -3.58 9.29
N ASP A 24 5.46 -3.04 8.71
CA ASP A 24 5.75 -3.17 7.28
C ASP A 24 5.95 -4.65 6.87
N ASN A 25 6.65 -5.43 7.70
CA ASN A 25 6.79 -6.88 7.47
C ASN A 25 5.43 -7.61 7.49
N ARG A 26 4.51 -7.18 8.36
CA ARG A 26 3.15 -7.75 8.41
C ARG A 26 2.34 -7.35 7.18
N VAL A 27 2.43 -6.10 6.74
CA VAL A 27 1.82 -5.60 5.50
C VAL A 27 2.31 -6.43 4.31
N ALA A 28 3.62 -6.59 4.15
CA ALA A 28 4.20 -7.42 3.09
C ALA A 28 3.70 -8.88 3.13
N SER A 29 3.56 -9.47 4.31
CA SER A 29 2.99 -10.81 4.45
C SER A 29 1.51 -10.87 4.04
N ILE A 30 0.73 -9.82 4.32
CA ILE A 30 -0.66 -9.72 3.89
C ILE A 30 -0.74 -9.54 2.38
N ASP A 31 0.13 -8.73 1.77
CA ASP A 31 0.16 -8.53 0.32
C ASP A 31 0.40 -9.84 -0.44
N VAL A 32 1.30 -10.70 0.08
CA VAL A 32 1.50 -12.05 -0.49
C VAL A 32 0.23 -12.90 -0.41
N LYS A 33 -0.52 -12.82 0.70
CA LYS A 33 -1.80 -13.54 0.85
C LYS A 33 -2.86 -12.97 -0.09
N LEU A 34 -2.93 -11.65 -0.24
CA LEU A 34 -3.85 -10.98 -1.16
C LEU A 34 -3.58 -11.41 -2.61
N ALA A 35 -2.31 -11.44 -3.02
CA ALA A 35 -1.92 -11.92 -4.35
C ALA A 35 -2.37 -13.38 -4.60
N ALA A 36 -2.21 -14.26 -3.61
CA ALA A 36 -2.66 -15.64 -3.71
C ALA A 36 -4.20 -15.75 -3.82
N LEU A 37 -4.94 -14.94 -3.06
CA LEU A 37 -6.41 -14.90 -3.11
C LEU A 37 -6.91 -14.34 -4.45
N ASN A 38 -6.25 -13.31 -4.99
CA ASN A 38 -6.56 -12.75 -6.30
C ASN A 38 -6.38 -13.80 -7.39
N ALA A 39 -5.26 -14.53 -7.39
CA ALA A 39 -5.03 -15.63 -8.32
C ALA A 39 -6.10 -16.74 -8.21
N GLU A 40 -6.52 -17.07 -6.98
CA GLU A 40 -7.61 -18.03 -6.75
C GLU A 40 -8.94 -17.52 -7.33
N LEU A 41 -9.27 -16.24 -7.13
CA LEU A 41 -10.47 -15.60 -7.69
C LEU A 41 -10.47 -15.58 -9.21
N SER A 42 -9.35 -15.19 -9.85
CA SER A 42 -9.21 -15.21 -11.31
C SER A 42 -9.39 -16.63 -11.89
N SER A 43 -8.94 -17.66 -11.16
CA SER A 43 -9.18 -19.06 -11.53
C SER A 43 -10.66 -19.42 -11.47
N TYR A 44 -11.38 -19.03 -10.41
CA TYR A 44 -12.82 -19.25 -10.31
C TYR A 44 -13.58 -18.53 -11.43
N GLN A 45 -13.24 -17.27 -11.72
CA GLN A 45 -13.84 -16.49 -12.79
C GLN A 45 -13.66 -17.19 -14.16
N SER A 46 -12.43 -17.57 -14.50
CA SER A 46 -12.10 -18.25 -15.76
C SER A 46 -12.88 -19.57 -15.94
N ARG A 47 -13.07 -20.31 -14.84
CA ARG A 47 -13.85 -21.56 -14.86
C ARG A 47 -15.34 -21.27 -15.01
N MET A 48 -15.88 -20.30 -14.28
CA MET A 48 -17.30 -19.92 -14.37
C MET A 48 -17.68 -19.35 -15.74
N ALA A 49 -16.79 -18.60 -16.40
CA ALA A 49 -17.01 -18.07 -17.74
C ALA A 49 -17.24 -19.17 -18.80
N LYS A 50 -16.60 -20.33 -18.62
CA LYS A 50 -16.73 -21.51 -19.50
C LYS A 50 -17.91 -22.40 -19.13
N MET A 51 -18.62 -22.11 -18.03
CA MET A 51 -19.74 -22.90 -17.55
C MET A 51 -21.07 -22.30 -17.97
N ARG A 52 -21.99 -23.18 -18.40
CA ARG A 52 -23.38 -22.81 -18.60
C ARG A 52 -24.05 -22.52 -17.25
N ASP A 53 -25.00 -21.59 -17.24
CA ASP A 53 -25.77 -21.27 -16.06
C ASP A 53 -26.51 -22.50 -15.53
N GLY A 54 -26.44 -22.68 -14.21
CA GLY A 54 -27.01 -23.85 -13.54
C GLY A 54 -26.38 -24.12 -12.17
N PRO A 55 -26.81 -25.21 -11.51
CA PRO A 55 -26.39 -25.53 -10.14
C PRO A 55 -24.87 -25.64 -9.96
N GLY A 56 -24.15 -26.15 -10.95
CA GLY A 56 -22.69 -26.25 -10.92
C GLY A 56 -21.98 -24.89 -10.92
N LYS A 57 -22.46 -23.94 -11.73
CA LYS A 57 -21.92 -22.56 -11.78
C LYS A 57 -22.26 -21.81 -10.50
N ASN A 58 -23.46 -21.99 -9.96
CA ASN A 58 -23.87 -21.40 -8.67
C ASN A 58 -23.02 -21.92 -7.51
N ALA A 59 -22.73 -23.22 -7.46
CA ALA A 59 -21.84 -23.79 -6.44
C ALA A 59 -20.41 -23.22 -6.52
N MET A 60 -19.93 -22.92 -7.73
CA MET A 60 -18.62 -22.30 -7.94
C MET A 60 -18.63 -20.81 -7.54
N ARG A 61 -19.71 -20.08 -7.85
CA ARG A 61 -19.91 -18.69 -7.39
C ARG A 61 -19.88 -18.60 -5.87
N GLN A 62 -20.56 -19.50 -5.17
CA GLN A 62 -20.55 -19.56 -3.70
C GLN A 62 -19.16 -19.84 -3.11
N LYS A 63 -18.30 -20.59 -3.82
CA LYS A 63 -16.90 -20.77 -3.42
C LYS A 63 -16.10 -19.50 -3.65
N ALA A 64 -16.27 -18.85 -4.80
CA ALA A 64 -15.60 -17.60 -5.13
C ALA A 64 -15.95 -16.49 -4.11
N LEU A 65 -17.22 -16.37 -3.71
CA LEU A 65 -17.67 -15.41 -2.70
C LEU A 65 -16.95 -15.57 -1.36
N LYS A 66 -16.76 -16.80 -0.88
CA LYS A 66 -15.99 -17.05 0.36
C LYS A 66 -14.53 -16.62 0.24
N VAL A 67 -13.93 -16.77 -0.94
CA VAL A 67 -12.56 -16.31 -1.20
C VAL A 67 -12.51 -14.78 -1.25
N LEU A 68 -13.49 -14.14 -1.88
CA LEU A 68 -13.61 -12.68 -1.94
C LEU A 68 -13.79 -12.07 -0.54
N GLN A 69 -14.64 -12.65 0.30
CA GLN A 69 -14.83 -12.21 1.68
C GLN A 69 -13.52 -12.25 2.47
N ARG A 70 -12.75 -13.35 2.34
CA ARG A 70 -11.43 -13.47 2.97
C ARG A 70 -10.42 -12.46 2.40
N ARG A 71 -10.46 -12.17 1.09
CA ARG A 71 -9.64 -11.12 0.47
C ARG A 71 -9.96 -9.76 1.09
N LYS A 72 -11.24 -9.36 1.14
CA LYS A 72 -11.67 -8.09 1.77
C LYS A 72 -11.20 -7.95 3.22
N GLN A 73 -11.31 -9.02 4.01
CA GLN A 73 -10.82 -9.02 5.39
C GLN A 73 -9.31 -8.74 5.48
N TYR A 74 -8.51 -9.31 4.56
CA TYR A 74 -7.08 -9.03 4.52
C TYR A 74 -6.77 -7.62 3.99
N GLU A 75 -7.54 -7.09 3.05
CA GLU A 75 -7.39 -5.70 2.58
C GLU A 75 -7.65 -4.71 3.71
N ALA A 76 -8.75 -4.89 4.45
CA ALA A 76 -9.06 -4.08 5.62
C ALA A 76 -7.95 -4.15 6.68
N GLN A 77 -7.41 -5.36 6.95
CA GLN A 77 -6.28 -5.53 7.87
C GLN A 77 -5.01 -4.83 7.37
N ARG A 78 -4.72 -4.89 6.06
CA ARG A 78 -3.60 -4.19 5.44
C ARG A 78 -3.76 -2.69 5.65
N ASP A 79 -4.92 -2.12 5.31
CA ASP A 79 -5.17 -0.68 5.40
C ASP A 79 -5.06 -0.16 6.83
N GLN A 80 -5.59 -0.91 7.79
CA GLN A 80 -5.42 -0.60 9.21
C GLN A 80 -3.94 -0.58 9.62
N LEU A 81 -3.13 -1.54 9.15
CA LEU A 81 -1.70 -1.59 9.44
C LEU A 81 -0.92 -0.48 8.71
N SER A 82 -1.27 -0.17 7.47
CA SER A 82 -0.67 0.95 6.73
C SER A 82 -0.93 2.28 7.44
N GLN A 83 -2.16 2.50 7.94
CA GLN A 83 -2.48 3.68 8.75
C GLN A 83 -1.70 3.71 10.07
N GLN A 84 -1.50 2.56 10.72
CA GLN A 84 -0.63 2.45 11.90
C GLN A 84 0.81 2.84 11.59
N SER A 85 1.36 2.34 10.49
CA SER A 85 2.73 2.66 10.06
C SER A 85 2.88 4.16 9.84
N TRP A 86 1.95 4.76 9.09
CA TRP A 86 1.95 6.20 8.84
C TRP A 86 1.84 7.04 10.12
N ASN A 87 0.95 6.69 11.05
CA ASN A 87 0.83 7.38 12.34
C ASN A 87 2.14 7.31 13.14
N MET A 88 2.81 6.16 13.13
CA MET A 88 4.12 6.01 13.78
C MET A 88 5.20 6.84 13.08
N GLU A 89 5.24 6.86 11.75
CA GLU A 89 6.16 7.71 10.99
C GLU A 89 5.99 9.19 11.35
N GLN A 90 4.74 9.68 11.44
CA GLN A 90 4.44 11.04 11.88
C GLN A 90 4.95 11.31 13.31
N ALA A 91 4.74 10.36 14.24
CA ALA A 91 5.27 10.47 15.59
C ALA A 91 6.81 10.50 15.61
N GLY A 92 7.47 9.78 14.69
CA GLY A 92 8.92 9.81 14.51
C GLY A 92 9.43 11.17 14.04
N MET A 93 8.77 11.76 13.04
CA MET A 93 9.09 13.12 12.59
C MET A 93 8.94 14.15 13.72
N MET A 94 7.88 14.02 14.54
CA MET A 94 7.68 14.87 15.71
C MET A 94 8.79 14.66 16.75
N GLN A 95 9.15 13.40 17.04
CA GLN A 95 10.24 13.08 17.97
C GLN A 95 11.57 13.70 17.52
N ASP A 96 11.90 13.65 16.23
CA ASP A 96 13.12 14.24 15.71
C ASP A 96 13.09 15.77 15.74
N ASN A 97 11.94 16.38 15.47
CA ASN A 97 11.77 17.83 15.69
C ASN A 97 12.00 18.22 17.16
N LEU A 98 11.41 17.47 18.10
CA LEU A 98 11.61 17.69 19.54
C LEU A 98 13.08 17.54 19.95
N LYS A 99 13.82 16.57 19.40
CA LYS A 99 15.28 16.44 19.63
C LYS A 99 16.05 17.67 19.13
N ASN A 100 15.69 18.21 17.97
CA ASN A 100 16.32 19.42 17.42
C ASN A 100 16.02 20.65 18.28
N VAL A 101 14.77 20.78 18.75
CA VAL A 101 14.38 21.83 19.71
C VAL A 101 15.19 21.68 21.01
N MET A 102 15.27 20.48 21.57
CA MET A 102 16.05 20.21 22.79
C MET A 102 17.53 20.57 22.61
N THR A 103 18.13 20.21 21.48
CA THR A 103 19.52 20.57 21.16
C THR A 103 19.71 22.08 21.08
N THR A 104 18.75 22.80 20.48
CA THR A 104 18.76 24.27 20.41
C THR A 104 18.64 24.86 21.81
N VAL A 105 17.76 24.32 22.65
CA VAL A 105 17.58 24.77 24.03
C VAL A 105 18.83 24.50 24.87
N ASP A 106 19.47 23.34 24.73
CA ASP A 106 20.73 23.04 25.41
C ASP A 106 21.85 24.00 24.99
N ALA A 107 21.92 24.36 23.71
CA ALA A 107 22.83 25.38 23.21
C ALA A 107 22.50 26.75 23.82
N MET A 108 21.23 27.15 23.86
CA MET A 108 20.80 28.41 24.49
C MET A 108 21.09 28.45 25.99
N LYS A 109 20.89 27.35 26.72
CA LYS A 109 21.20 27.21 28.14
C LYS A 109 22.70 27.36 28.39
N THR A 110 23.52 26.73 27.54
CA THR A 110 24.98 26.84 27.58
C THR A 110 25.43 28.27 27.31
N THR A 111 24.91 28.90 26.24
CA THR A 111 25.19 30.31 25.90
C THR A 111 24.75 31.26 27.02
N THR A 112 23.57 31.04 27.60
CA THR A 112 23.04 31.84 28.72
C THR A 112 23.90 31.72 29.97
N LYS A 113 24.38 30.51 30.29
CA LYS A 113 25.31 30.29 31.41
C LYS A 113 26.63 31.03 31.20
N THR A 114 27.18 30.97 29.99
CA THR A 114 28.39 31.72 29.60
C THR A 114 28.17 33.23 29.68
N LEU A 115 27.05 33.73 29.17
CA LEU A 115 26.67 35.16 29.24
C LEU A 115 26.48 35.62 30.68
N LYS A 116 25.85 34.82 31.55
CA LYS A 116 25.74 35.12 33.00
C LYS A 116 27.11 35.24 33.66
N GLN A 117 28.02 34.31 33.35
CA GLN A 117 29.39 34.36 33.87
C GLN A 117 30.16 35.60 33.37
N GLN A 118 29.93 36.03 32.13
CA GLN A 118 30.62 37.17 31.53
C GLN A 118 30.01 38.54 31.90
N TYR A 119 28.69 38.64 32.06
CA TYR A 119 27.99 39.93 32.15
C TYR A 119 27.15 40.17 33.42
N GLY A 120 27.08 39.22 34.36
CA GLY A 120 26.59 39.45 35.74
C GLY A 120 25.15 39.95 35.94
N LYS A 121 24.36 40.18 34.88
CA LYS A 121 22.99 40.73 34.94
C LYS A 121 22.10 40.26 33.77
N VAL A 122 21.95 38.96 33.58
CA VAL A 122 20.94 38.43 32.64
C VAL A 122 19.63 38.18 33.40
N ASP A 123 18.51 38.70 32.88
CA ASP A 123 17.18 38.58 33.49
C ASP A 123 16.80 37.12 33.74
N ILE A 124 16.61 36.78 35.02
CA ILE A 124 16.31 35.41 35.48
C ILE A 124 14.89 35.00 35.10
N ASP A 125 13.94 35.95 35.14
CA ASP A 125 12.52 35.73 34.87
C ASP A 125 12.27 35.23 33.44
N GLN A 126 13.11 35.61 32.49
CA GLN A 126 13.00 35.16 31.09
C GLN A 126 13.47 33.71 30.92
N ILE A 127 14.32 33.22 31.83
CA ILE A 127 14.85 31.86 31.83
C ILE A 127 13.89 30.88 32.51
N GLU A 128 13.19 31.33 33.55
CA GLU A 128 12.16 30.53 34.22
C GLU A 128 10.97 30.28 33.29
N ARG A 129 10.47 31.30 32.60
CA ARG A 129 9.39 31.13 31.60
C ARG A 129 9.73 30.13 30.49
N MET A 130 10.99 30.12 30.05
CA MET A 130 11.45 29.19 29.01
C MET A 130 11.57 27.75 29.54
N GLN A 131 11.75 27.59 30.85
CA GLN A 131 11.80 26.29 31.50
C GLN A 131 10.39 25.70 31.66
N ASP A 132 9.42 26.54 31.99
CA ASP A 132 8.00 26.17 32.12
C ASP A 132 7.42 25.74 30.76
N GLU A 133 7.62 26.52 29.68
CA GLU A 133 7.16 26.14 28.33
C GLU A 133 7.74 24.79 27.85
N MET A 134 8.94 24.44 28.32
CA MET A 134 9.59 23.17 28.01
C MET A 134 8.92 21.97 28.69
N GLN A 135 8.44 22.16 29.93
CA GLN A 135 7.68 21.12 30.63
C GLN A 135 6.34 20.87 29.94
N ASP A 136 5.66 21.92 29.52
CA ASP A 136 4.38 21.82 28.81
C ASP A 136 4.52 21.04 27.49
N LEU A 137 5.58 21.30 26.72
CA LEU A 137 5.85 20.58 25.46
C LEU A 137 6.11 19.08 25.66
N MET A 138 6.76 18.71 26.77
CA MET A 138 6.98 17.29 27.12
C MET A 138 5.68 16.60 27.55
N GLU A 139 4.78 17.30 28.22
CA GLU A 139 3.47 16.77 28.62
C GLU A 139 2.54 16.56 27.41
N ILE A 140 2.51 17.51 26.46
CA ILE A 140 1.75 17.39 25.20
C ILE A 140 2.22 16.16 24.40
N GLY A 141 3.52 15.89 24.36
CA GLY A 141 4.07 14.70 23.69
C GLY A 141 3.52 13.38 24.27
N ASN A 142 3.31 13.32 25.58
CA ASN A 142 2.75 12.14 26.24
C ASN A 142 1.24 11.99 25.98
N GLU A 143 0.49 13.10 25.90
CA GLU A 143 -0.95 13.10 25.64
C GLU A 143 -1.27 12.65 24.20
N ILE A 144 -0.45 13.04 23.22
CA ILE A 144 -0.57 12.56 21.83
C ILE A 144 -0.42 11.04 21.76
N GLN A 145 0.53 10.48 22.51
CA GLN A 145 0.76 9.04 22.57
C GLN A 145 -0.43 8.26 23.17
N GLU A 146 -1.16 8.86 24.11
CA GLU A 146 -2.36 8.26 24.70
C GLU A 146 -3.59 8.36 23.79
N SER A 147 -3.76 9.48 23.08
CA SER A 147 -4.86 9.70 22.14
C SER A 147 -4.84 8.74 20.95
N ILE A 148 -3.65 8.48 20.40
CA ILE A 148 -3.46 7.51 19.29
C ILE A 148 -3.86 6.09 19.70
N SER A 149 -3.78 5.73 20.98
CA SER A 149 -4.10 4.39 21.49
C SER A 149 -5.62 4.09 21.54
N ARG A 150 -6.49 5.10 21.44
CA ARG A 150 -7.95 4.95 21.66
C ARG A 150 -8.78 4.81 20.38
N ALA A 151 -8.17 4.91 19.20
CA ALA A 151 -8.89 5.00 17.92
C ALA A 151 -9.33 3.65 17.29
N TYR A 152 -9.15 2.51 17.98
CA TYR A 152 -9.37 1.18 17.39
C TYR A 152 -10.63 0.48 17.91
N ASP A 153 -11.80 1.03 17.59
CA ASP A 153 -13.06 0.28 17.64
C ASP A 153 -13.58 0.13 16.20
N VAL A 154 -13.44 -1.07 15.65
CA VAL A 154 -13.83 -1.39 14.26
C VAL A 154 -15.23 -2.02 14.28
N PRO A 155 -16.21 -1.50 13.52
CA PRO A 155 -17.54 -2.12 13.41
C PRO A 155 -17.50 -3.48 12.71
N GLU A 156 -18.28 -4.45 13.19
CA GLU A 156 -18.22 -5.87 12.81
C GLU A 156 -19.10 -6.30 11.61
N ASP A 157 -19.88 -5.43 10.98
CA ASP A 157 -20.89 -5.87 10.01
C ASP A 157 -20.57 -5.42 8.57
N VAL A 158 -20.18 -6.39 7.72
CA VAL A 158 -19.93 -6.23 6.28
C VAL A 158 -21.16 -6.72 5.49
N ASP A 159 -21.62 -5.94 4.51
CA ASP A 159 -22.82 -6.23 3.70
C ASP A 159 -22.53 -7.19 2.53
N GLU A 160 -23.34 -8.24 2.37
CA GLU A 160 -23.24 -9.24 1.28
C GLU A 160 -23.57 -8.65 -0.10
N ALA A 161 -24.43 -7.64 -0.19
CA ALA A 161 -24.81 -7.03 -1.47
C ALA A 161 -23.67 -6.21 -2.10
N GLU A 162 -22.85 -5.58 -1.27
CA GLU A 162 -21.65 -4.85 -1.70
C GLU A 162 -20.55 -5.82 -2.19
N LEU A 163 -20.46 -7.00 -1.59
CA LEU A 163 -19.55 -8.07 -1.99
C LEU A 163 -19.87 -8.64 -3.39
N ASP A 164 -21.15 -8.80 -3.73
CA ASP A 164 -21.57 -9.30 -5.05
C ASP A 164 -21.20 -8.31 -6.17
N ALA A 165 -21.41 -7.01 -5.94
CA ALA A 165 -21.05 -5.96 -6.91
C ALA A 165 -19.53 -5.89 -7.18
N GLU A 166 -18.71 -6.07 -6.15
CA GLU A 166 -17.25 -6.11 -6.31
C GLU A 166 -16.75 -7.35 -7.05
N LEU A 167 -17.38 -8.51 -6.85
CA LEU A 167 -17.04 -9.73 -7.60
C LEU A 167 -17.27 -9.51 -9.11
N GLU A 168 -18.31 -8.77 -9.47
CA GLU A 168 -18.63 -8.42 -10.85
C GLU A 168 -17.64 -7.40 -11.43
N ALA A 169 -17.28 -6.35 -10.67
CA ALA A 169 -16.31 -5.33 -11.08
C ALA A 169 -14.90 -5.89 -11.31
N LEU A 170 -14.42 -6.77 -10.42
CA LEU A 170 -13.14 -7.49 -10.62
C LEU A 170 -13.16 -8.34 -11.90
N GLY A 171 -14.34 -8.85 -12.26
CA GLY A 171 -14.55 -9.59 -13.50
C GLY A 171 -14.39 -8.72 -14.75
N GLU A 172 -14.87 -7.49 -14.71
CA GLU A 172 -14.72 -6.50 -15.79
C GLU A 172 -13.29 -5.98 -15.92
N GLU A 173 -12.60 -5.70 -14.81
CA GLU A 173 -11.21 -5.20 -14.81
C GLU A 173 -10.24 -6.22 -15.43
N SER A 174 -10.38 -7.50 -15.09
CA SER A 174 -9.58 -8.58 -15.70
C SER A 174 -9.93 -8.83 -17.18
N MET A 175 -11.19 -8.66 -17.58
CA MET A 175 -11.56 -8.70 -19.00
C MET A 175 -10.92 -7.54 -19.76
N PHE A 176 -10.87 -6.35 -19.17
CA PHE A 176 -10.23 -5.18 -19.76
C PHE A 176 -8.71 -5.36 -19.90
N GLU A 177 -8.05 -5.96 -18.90
CA GLU A 177 -6.62 -6.29 -18.94
C GLU A 177 -6.29 -7.38 -19.97
N ASN A 178 -7.14 -8.41 -20.11
CA ASN A 178 -6.97 -9.43 -21.16
C ASN A 178 -7.21 -8.87 -22.58
N VAL A 179 -8.19 -7.97 -22.74
CA VAL A 179 -8.48 -7.30 -24.03
C VAL A 179 -7.36 -6.33 -24.42
N LEU A 180 -6.74 -5.64 -23.45
CA LEU A 180 -5.56 -4.79 -23.70
C LEU A 180 -4.26 -5.60 -23.89
N GLY A 181 -4.19 -6.83 -23.39
CA GLY A 181 -3.07 -7.76 -23.58
C GLY A 181 -3.07 -8.48 -24.94
N GLU A 182 -4.22 -8.64 -25.59
CA GLU A 182 -4.32 -9.24 -26.94
C GLU A 182 -3.98 -8.26 -28.07
N ASP A 183 -4.10 -6.94 -27.85
CA ASP A 183 -3.81 -5.92 -28.88
C ASP A 183 -2.35 -5.41 -28.86
N ALA A 184 -1.51 -6.00 -27.99
CA ALA A 184 -0.09 -5.68 -27.86
C ALA A 184 0.84 -6.80 -28.37
N MET A 185 0.36 -7.68 -29.24
CA MET A 185 1.23 -8.59 -29.99
C MET A 185 2.03 -7.77 -31.01
N PRO A 186 3.36 -7.66 -30.89
CA PRO A 186 4.14 -6.89 -31.83
C PRO A 186 3.95 -7.46 -33.24
N ALA A 187 3.82 -6.58 -34.25
CA ALA A 187 3.51 -6.94 -35.64
C ALA A 187 4.43 -8.01 -36.27
N PHE A 188 5.57 -8.36 -35.65
CA PHE A 188 6.46 -9.43 -36.10
C PHE A 188 5.98 -10.86 -35.76
N LEU A 189 4.96 -11.02 -34.92
CA LEU A 189 4.36 -12.32 -34.57
C LEU A 189 2.99 -12.57 -35.23
N GLN A 190 2.51 -11.63 -36.05
CA GLN A 190 1.36 -11.88 -36.92
C GLN A 190 1.85 -12.75 -38.09
N ASP A 191 1.38 -13.99 -38.13
CA ASP A 191 1.68 -14.97 -39.18
C ASP A 191 1.01 -14.52 -40.49
N GLU A 192 1.65 -13.60 -41.22
CA GLU A 192 1.32 -13.32 -42.62
C GLU A 192 1.76 -14.50 -43.49
N VAL A 193 0.90 -15.51 -43.60
CA VAL A 193 0.92 -16.44 -44.75
C VAL A 193 -0.52 -16.70 -45.22
N GLY A 194 -1.15 -15.65 -45.74
CA GLY A 194 -2.15 -15.81 -46.80
C GLY A 194 -1.42 -16.08 -48.12
N PRO A 195 -1.80 -17.09 -48.92
CA PRO A 195 -1.13 -17.34 -50.20
C PRO A 195 -1.32 -16.13 -51.13
N PRO A 196 -0.28 -15.71 -51.88
CA PRO A 196 -0.36 -14.52 -52.73
C PRO A 196 -1.43 -14.70 -53.81
N GLN A 197 -2.34 -13.73 -53.91
CA GLN A 197 -3.30 -13.65 -55.01
C GLN A 197 -2.55 -13.26 -56.29
N PHE A 198 -2.45 -14.20 -57.23
CA PHE A 198 -2.02 -13.93 -58.59
C PHE A 198 -3.04 -13.00 -59.27
N VAL A 199 -2.61 -11.80 -59.64
CA VAL A 199 -3.35 -10.93 -60.55
C VAL A 199 -3.07 -11.41 -61.97
N ASP A 200 -4.02 -12.14 -62.53
CA ASP A 200 -3.95 -12.66 -63.90
C ASP A 200 -4.65 -11.65 -64.83
N GLU A 201 -3.92 -10.59 -65.20
CA GLU A 201 -4.39 -9.61 -66.20
C GLU A 201 -4.00 -10.11 -67.61
N PRO A 202 -4.97 -10.34 -68.51
CA PRO A 202 -4.67 -10.89 -69.83
C PRO A 202 -4.00 -9.84 -70.75
N PRO A 203 -3.03 -10.23 -71.58
CA PRO A 203 -2.28 -9.31 -72.41
C PRO A 203 -3.14 -8.72 -73.54
N GLU A 204 -3.09 -7.40 -73.71
CA GLU A 204 -3.73 -6.71 -74.84
C GLU A 204 -3.08 -7.10 -76.19
N GLU A 205 -3.89 -7.62 -77.12
CA GLU A 205 -3.51 -7.81 -78.52
C GLU A 205 -3.70 -6.51 -79.31
N GLY A 206 -2.62 -5.99 -79.91
CA GLY A 206 -2.68 -4.66 -80.53
C GLY A 206 -1.59 -4.27 -81.55
N LYS A 207 -1.29 -5.14 -82.53
CA LYS A 207 -0.80 -4.81 -83.90
C LYS A 207 0.64 -4.30 -84.14
N VAL A 208 1.46 -5.23 -84.66
CA VAL A 208 2.35 -5.17 -85.85
C VAL A 208 2.73 -3.80 -86.47
N LYS A 209 4.04 -3.62 -86.72
CA LYS A 209 4.59 -3.60 -88.09
C LYS A 209 6.13 -3.71 -88.15
N GLU A 210 6.56 -4.56 -89.08
CA GLU A 210 7.92 -4.85 -89.53
C GLU A 210 8.63 -3.68 -90.23
N ALA A 211 9.97 -3.78 -90.18
CA ALA A 211 10.98 -3.60 -91.23
C ALA A 211 11.25 -2.22 -91.89
N ALA A 212 12.48 -1.80 -91.65
CA ALA A 212 13.52 -1.36 -92.60
C ALA A 212 13.20 -0.30 -93.66
N GLY A 213 13.91 0.83 -93.54
CA GLY A 213 14.04 1.89 -94.54
C GLY A 213 14.64 3.14 -93.93
#